data_AF-A0A6A4R8Z0-F1
#
_entry.id   AF-A0A6A4R8Z0-F1
#
_cell.length_a   1.000
_cell.length_b   1.000
_cell.length_c   1.000
_cell.angle_alpha   90.00
_cell.angle_beta   90.00
_cell.angle_gamma   90.00
#
_symmetry.space_group_name_H-M   'P 1'
#
loop_
_entity.id
_entity.type
_entity.pdbx_description
1 polymer ?
#
loop_
_entity_poly.entity_id
_entity_poly.type
_entity_poly.pdbx_seq_one_letter_code
_entity_poly.pdbx_strand_id
1 'polypeptide(L)' 'QWPEDPEYREAILAKWQEPFGDMRQELVFIGQNLAEHRIRQALDECLLSESELALGMDAWVGSDDPFPAW' A
#
# COMPACT_ATOMS: atom_id res chain seq x y z
N GLN A 1 -8.72 -13.76 11.24
CA GLN A 1 -10.06 -13.64 11.87
C GLN A 1 -10.29 -12.16 12.14
N TRP A 2 -11.53 -11.67 12.02
CA TRP A 2 -11.84 -10.26 12.27
C TRP A 2 -11.68 -9.94 13.77
N PRO A 3 -11.06 -8.82 14.18
CA PRO A 3 -10.89 -8.51 15.61
C PRO A 3 -12.25 -8.38 16.29
N GLU A 4 -12.37 -8.74 17.57
CA GLU A 4 -13.61 -8.60 18.35
C GLU A 4 -13.65 -7.32 19.19
N ASP A 5 -12.47 -6.76 19.46
CA ASP A 5 -12.30 -5.51 20.19
C ASP A 5 -12.97 -4.33 19.45
N PRO A 6 -13.92 -3.60 20.07
CA PRO A 6 -14.64 -2.51 19.42
C PRO A 6 -13.74 -1.33 19.02
N GLU A 7 -12.76 -0.95 19.85
CA GLU A 7 -11.88 0.18 19.56
C GLU A 7 -11.01 -0.12 18.34
N TYR A 8 -10.50 -1.35 18.25
CA TYR A 8 -9.70 -1.76 17.11
C TYR A 8 -10.52 -1.84 15.82
N ARG A 9 -11.77 -2.28 15.89
CA ARG A 9 -12.70 -2.25 14.74
C ARG A 9 -12.96 -0.84 14.26
N GLU A 10 -13.22 0.10 15.17
CA GLU A 10 -13.44 1.51 14.82
C GLU A 10 -12.21 2.11 14.13
N ALA A 11 -11.00 1.78 14.59
CA ALA A 11 -9.76 2.23 13.98
C ALA A 11 -9.59 1.72 12.53
N ILE A 12 -9.97 0.46 12.25
CA ILE A 12 -9.96 -0.12 10.90
C ILE A 12 -11.01 0.58 10.03
N LEU A 13 -12.24 0.69 10.52
CA LEU A 13 -13.34 1.31 9.77
C LEU A 13 -13.08 2.79 9.46
N ALA A 14 -12.39 3.51 10.34
CA ALA A 14 -11.99 4.91 10.10
C ALA A 14 -10.97 5.07 8.95
N LYS A 15 -10.31 3.99 8.52
CA LYS A 15 -9.35 3.98 7.41
C LYS A 15 -9.84 3.18 6.21
N TRP A 16 -10.98 2.51 6.33
CA TRP A 16 -11.61 1.71 5.29
C TRP A 16 -12.05 2.59 4.12
N GLN A 17 -11.70 2.21 2.90
CA GLN A 17 -12.07 2.95 1.69
C GLN A 17 -12.60 2.00 0.62
N GLU A 18 -13.87 2.15 0.27
CA GLU A 18 -14.45 1.46 -0.89
C GLU A 18 -13.80 1.96 -2.19
N PRO A 19 -13.61 1.09 -3.19
CA PRO A 19 -14.05 -0.32 -3.28
C PRO A 19 -13.07 -1.33 -2.66
N PHE A 20 -11.96 -0.87 -2.08
CA PHE A 20 -10.82 -1.72 -1.76
C PHE A 20 -10.80 -2.22 -0.31
N GLY A 21 -11.56 -1.57 0.57
CA GLY A 21 -11.65 -1.87 1.98
C GLY A 21 -10.43 -1.40 2.77
N ASP A 22 -9.93 -2.25 3.67
CA ASP A 22 -8.68 -2.00 4.39
C ASP A 22 -7.48 -2.56 3.60
N MET A 23 -6.82 -1.67 2.85
CA MET A 23 -5.57 -1.94 2.15
C MET A 23 -4.37 -1.18 2.75
N ARG A 24 -4.44 -0.81 4.03
CA ARG A 24 -3.33 -0.10 4.68
C ARG A 24 -2.09 -0.99 4.77
N GLN A 25 -0.96 -0.43 4.36
CA GLN A 25 0.35 -1.02 4.57
C GLN A 25 1.19 -0.12 5.47
N GLU A 26 1.94 -0.73 6.39
CA GLU A 26 2.90 -0.04 7.24
C GLU A 26 4.31 -0.54 6.96
N LEU A 27 5.18 0.37 6.54
CA LEU A 27 6.57 0.08 6.24
C LEU A 27 7.46 0.68 7.32
N VAL A 28 8.36 -0.13 7.88
CA VAL A 28 9.33 0.31 8.89
C VAL A 28 10.74 0.17 8.31
N PHE A 29 11.47 1.28 8.29
CA PHE A 29 12.87 1.33 7.88
C PHE A 29 13.76 1.48 9.11
N ILE A 30 14.72 0.59 9.29
CA ILE A 30 15.65 0.58 10.43
C ILE A 30 17.08 0.74 9.89
N GLY A 31 17.78 1.79 10.32
CA GLY A 31 19.13 2.06 9.89
C GLY A 31 19.68 3.36 10.48
N GLN A 32 20.96 3.63 10.21
CA GLN A 32 21.64 4.87 10.59
C GLN A 32 21.78 5.78 9.36
N ASN A 33 21.67 7.10 9.56
CA ASN A 33 21.79 8.11 8.49
C ASN A 33 20.85 7.87 7.29
N LEU A 34 19.63 7.38 7.54
CA LEU A 34 18.64 7.19 6.50
C LEU A 34 18.24 8.53 5.87
N ALA A 35 18.23 8.56 4.54
CA ALA A 35 17.73 9.71 3.79
C ALA A 35 16.19 9.62 3.68
N GLU A 36 15.50 9.91 4.78
CA GLU A 36 14.03 9.79 4.89
C GLU A 36 13.28 10.45 3.73
N HIS A 37 13.67 11.68 3.34
CA HIS A 37 13.07 12.37 2.19
C HIS A 37 13.15 11.58 0.89
N ARG A 38 14.27 10.89 0.63
CA ARG A 38 14.44 10.09 -0.60
C ARG A 38 13.64 8.81 -0.55
N ILE A 39 13.55 8.20 0.62
CA ILE A 39 12.74 7.00 0.81
C ILE A 39 11.27 7.34 0.55
N ARG A 40 10.78 8.44 1.14
CA ARG A 40 9.41 8.92 0.92
C ARG A 40 9.16 9.23 -0.56
N GLN A 41 10.05 9.98 -1.20
CA GLN A 41 9.91 10.31 -2.62
C GLN A 41 9.88 9.06 -3.50
N ALA A 42 10.75 8.08 -3.24
CA ALA A 42 10.75 6.83 -4.01
C ALA A 42 9.45 6.03 -3.83
N LEU A 43 8.86 6.04 -2.63
CA LEU A 43 7.56 5.41 -2.38
C LEU A 43 6.41 6.18 -3.07
N ASP A 44 6.45 7.51 -3.05
CA ASP A 44 5.47 8.35 -3.73
C ASP A 44 5.51 8.13 -5.27
N GLU A 45 6.70 7.92 -5.83
CA GLU A 45 6.90 7.59 -7.25
C GLU A 45 6.37 6.19 -7.63
N CYS A 46 6.16 5.30 -6.66
CA CYS A 46 5.55 3.99 -6.87
C CYS A 46 4.01 4.00 -6.82
N LEU A 47 3.38 5.14 -6.50
CA LEU A 47 1.92 5.24 -6.46
C LEU A 47 1.34 5.19 -7.88
N LEU A 48 0.28 4.41 -8.05
CA LEU A 48 -0.49 4.41 -9.28
C LEU A 48 -1.18 5.77 -9.47
N SER A 49 -1.16 6.28 -10.69
CA SER A 49 -2.04 7.36 -11.12
C SER A 49 -3.51 6.90 -11.11
N GLU A 50 -4.44 7.85 -11.11
CA GLU A 50 -5.88 7.54 -11.18
C GLU A 50 -6.23 6.69 -12.41
N SER A 51 -5.58 6.95 -13.55
CA SER A 51 -5.75 6.17 -14.77
C SER A 51 -5.28 4.73 -14.63
N GLU A 52 -4.13 4.51 -13.98
CA GLU A 52 -3.59 3.16 -13.76
C GLU A 52 -4.42 2.40 -12.72
N LEU A 53 -4.90 3.10 -11.69
CA LEU A 53 -5.80 2.53 -10.70
C LEU A 53 -7.11 2.03 -11.35
N ALA A 54 -7.64 2.79 -12.31
CA ALA A 54 -8.86 2.45 -13.04
C ALA A 54 -8.73 1.22 -13.96
N LEU A 55 -7.51 0.84 -14.36
CA LEU A 55 -7.29 -0.38 -15.15
C LEU A 55 -7.59 -1.66 -14.36
N GLY A 56 -7.43 -1.60 -13.04
CA GLY A 56 -7.73 -2.69 -12.13
C GLY A 56 -6.76 -3.88 -12.21
N MET A 57 -7.04 -4.86 -11.35
CA MET A 57 -6.14 -6.00 -11.07
C MET A 57 -5.79 -6.82 -12.33
N ASP A 58 -6.75 -7.04 -13.23
CA ASP A 58 -6.54 -7.84 -14.45
C ASP A 58 -5.44 -7.24 -15.34
N ALA A 59 -5.33 -5.91 -15.39
CA ALA A 59 -4.28 -5.24 -16.14
C ALA A 59 -2.93 -5.29 -15.40
N TRP A 60 -2.93 -5.13 -14.07
CA TRP A 60 -1.69 -5.08 -13.29
C TRP A 60 -0.95 -6.41 -13.26
N VAL A 61 -1.66 -7.54 -13.30
CA VAL A 61 -1.04 -8.88 -13.39
C VAL A 61 -0.21 -9.04 -14.67
N GLY A 62 -0.54 -8.30 -15.74
CA GLY A 62 0.21 -8.31 -17.00
C GLY A 62 1.37 -7.31 -17.05
N SER A 63 1.57 -6.49 -16.01
CA SER A 63 2.68 -5.54 -15.96
C SER A 63 4.03 -6.26 -15.83
N ASP A 64 5.08 -5.67 -16.40
CA ASP A 64 6.43 -6.18 -16.25
C ASP A 64 6.82 -6.18 -14.77
N ASP A 65 7.13 -7.36 -14.22
CA ASP A 65 7.69 -7.50 -12.88
C ASP A 65 9.21 -7.33 -12.96
N PRO A 66 9.78 -6.23 -12.41
CA PRO A 66 11.23 -6.02 -12.43
C PRO A 66 11.97 -6.90 -11.42
N PHE A 67 11.25 -7.63 -10.56
CA PHE A 67 11.84 -8.52 -9.55
C PHE A 67 12.02 -9.94 -10.09
N PRO A 68 13.02 -10.70 -9.60
CA PRO A 68 13.17 -12.10 -9.95
C PRO A 68 12.01 -12.96 -9.44
N ALA A 69 11.62 -13.98 -10.21
CA ALA A 69 10.78 -15.07 -9.72
C ALA A 69 11.62 -16.00 -8.82
N TRP A 70 11.77 -15.65 -7.55
CA TRP A 70 12.44 -16.49 -6.55
C TRP A 70 11.53 -17.61 -6.04
#